data_AF-A0A3C0I6W9-F1
#
_entry.id   AF-A0A3C0I6W9-F1
#
_cell.length_a   1.000
_cell.length_b   1.000
_cell.length_c   1.000
_cell.angle_alpha   90.00
_cell.angle_beta   90.00
_cell.angle_gamma   90.00
#
_symmetry.space_group_name_H-M   'P 1'
#
loop_
_entity.id
_entity.type
_entity.pdbx_description
1 polymer ?
#
loop_
_entity_poly.entity_id
_entity_poly.type
_entity_poly.pdbx_seq_one_letter_code
_entity_poly.pdbx_strand_id
1 'polypeptide(L)'
;MRMSKKIKQTGFTLLEVLVALAIVGIALGSVFGLLAGSKRLAFKAVDDIERTLFLRSAINAAQVLEEPEYPELPERYKSSLTLQTDELLEKPERQTRAMRLGLEVYILRDDEKGIELKTVRLKKLDTAQ
;
A
#
# COMPACT_ATOMS: atom_id res chain seq x y z
N MET A 1 81.96 -15.86 -7.56
CA MET A 1 81.16 -14.63 -7.39
C MET A 1 79.69 -15.01 -7.37
N ARG A 2 79.03 -15.02 -6.19
CA ARG A 2 77.60 -15.39 -6.07
C ARG A 2 76.76 -14.12 -6.06
N MET A 3 75.93 -13.92 -7.08
CA MET A 3 74.93 -12.85 -7.13
C MET A 3 73.84 -13.12 -6.07
N SER A 4 73.72 -12.21 -5.11
CA SER A 4 72.60 -12.19 -4.16
C SER A 4 71.34 -11.72 -4.89
N LYS A 5 70.38 -12.62 -5.06
CA LYS A 5 69.07 -12.31 -5.65
C LYS A 5 68.26 -11.57 -4.58
N LYS A 6 68.10 -10.25 -4.72
CA LYS A 6 67.22 -9.46 -3.83
C LYS A 6 65.78 -9.99 -3.97
N ILE A 7 65.29 -10.66 -2.94
CA ILE A 7 63.88 -11.02 -2.81
C ILE A 7 63.13 -9.69 -2.61
N LYS A 8 62.28 -9.31 -3.57
CA LYS A 8 61.38 -8.17 -3.40
C LYS A 8 60.45 -8.50 -2.24
N GLN A 9 60.46 -7.68 -1.18
CA GLN A 9 59.48 -7.78 -0.12
C GLN A 9 58.09 -7.53 -0.72
N THR A 10 57.23 -8.54 -0.65
CA THR A 10 55.81 -8.48 -1.02
C THR A 10 55.02 -8.24 0.25
N GLY A 11 54.68 -6.99 0.53
CA GLY A 11 53.85 -6.59 1.65
C GLY A 11 53.00 -5.38 1.27
N PHE A 12 51.89 -5.18 1.98
CA PHE A 12 51.03 -4.02 1.76
C PHE A 12 51.61 -2.79 2.42
N THR A 13 51.56 -1.66 1.73
CA THR A 13 51.86 -0.35 2.29
C THR A 13 50.72 0.09 3.21
N LEU A 14 51.04 0.95 4.18
CA LEU A 14 50.02 1.55 5.06
C LEU A 14 48.93 2.28 4.26
N LEU A 15 49.32 2.92 3.16
CA LEU A 15 48.39 3.60 2.27
C LEU A 15 47.39 2.61 1.62
N GLU A 16 47.87 1.48 1.12
CA GLU A 16 46.99 0.46 0.52
C GLU A 16 45.98 -0.11 1.52
N VAL A 17 46.40 -0.34 2.77
CA VAL A 17 45.51 -0.83 3.82
C VAL A 17 44.44 0.22 4.16
N LEU A 18 44.83 1.49 4.26
CA LEU A 18 43.88 2.58 4.50
C LEU A 18 42.87 2.74 3.36
N VAL A 19 43.34 2.66 2.11
CA VAL A 19 42.46 2.72 0.93
C VAL A 19 41.51 1.53 0.89
N ALA A 20 42.01 0.31 1.17
CA ALA A 20 41.16 -0.88 1.22
C ALA A 20 40.08 -0.78 2.31
N LEU A 21 40.44 -0.31 3.51
CA LEU A 21 39.49 -0.06 4.60
C LEU A 21 38.45 0.99 4.22
N ALA A 22 38.86 2.07 3.55
CA ALA A 22 37.94 3.10 3.09
C ALA A 22 36.93 2.55 2.07
N ILE A 23 37.40 1.77 1.09
CA ILE A 23 36.53 1.12 0.09
C ILE A 23 35.57 0.15 0.77
N VAL A 24 36.04 -0.68 1.69
CA VAL A 24 35.20 -1.61 2.45
C VAL A 24 34.16 -0.86 3.28
N GLY A 25 34.55 0.25 3.92
CA GLY A 25 33.62 1.10 4.67
C GLY A 25 32.50 1.67 3.79
N ILE A 26 32.84 2.18 2.60
CA ILE A 26 31.87 2.67 1.62
C ILE A 26 30.95 1.52 1.16
N ALA A 27 31.53 0.36 0.83
CA ALA A 27 30.77 -0.81 0.40
C ALA A 27 29.78 -1.28 1.47
N LEU A 28 30.23 -1.43 2.73
CA LEU A 28 29.37 -1.80 3.85
C LEU A 28 28.28 -0.76 4.10
N GLY A 29 28.61 0.53 4.05
CA GLY A 29 27.64 1.61 4.18
C GLY A 29 26.54 1.53 3.12
N SER A 30 26.90 1.24 1.87
CA SER A 30 25.93 1.06 0.78
C SER A 30 25.02 -0.15 0.99
N VAL A 31 25.58 -1.30 1.39
CA VAL A 31 24.82 -2.53 1.65
C VAL A 31 23.85 -2.34 2.82
N PHE A 32 24.30 -1.73 3.91
CA PHE A 32 23.42 -1.43 5.04
C PHE A 32 22.34 -0.41 4.69
N GLY A 33 22.66 0.59 3.86
CA GLY A 33 21.68 1.53 3.32
C GLY A 33 20.58 0.83 2.52
N LEU A 34 20.96 -0.10 1.63
CA LEU A 34 20.02 -0.91 0.85
C LEU A 34 19.17 -1.80 1.76
N LEU A 35 19.77 -2.51 2.72
CA LEU A 35 19.04 -3.36 3.66
C LEU A 35 18.01 -2.57 4.48
N ALA A 36 18.37 -1.38 4.96
CA ALA A 36 17.46 -0.50 5.67
C ALA A 36 16.31 0.00 4.77
N GLY A 37 16.64 0.37 3.52
CA GLY A 37 15.65 0.75 2.51
C GLY A 37 14.65 -0.36 2.22
N SER A 38 15.13 -1.58 1.99
CA SER A 38 14.30 -2.76 1.72
C SER A 38 13.35 -3.08 2.86
N LYS A 39 13.80 -2.97 4.13
CA LYS A 39 12.93 -3.17 5.29
C LYS A 39 11.82 -2.12 5.38
N ARG A 40 12.17 -0.84 5.21
CA ARG A 40 11.17 0.25 5.21
C ARG A 40 10.14 0.06 4.11
N LEU A 41 10.59 -0.33 2.91
CA LEU A 41 9.71 -0.61 1.79
C LEU A 41 8.78 -1.80 2.07
N ALA A 42 9.31 -2.89 2.64
CA ALA A 42 8.52 -4.06 3.00
C ALA A 42 7.42 -3.72 4.01
N PHE A 43 7.74 -2.96 5.08
CA PHE A 43 6.74 -2.52 6.05
C PHE A 43 5.67 -1.65 5.43
N LYS A 44 6.06 -0.70 4.56
CA LYS A 44 5.10 0.14 3.83
C LYS A 44 4.19 -0.69 2.91
N ALA A 45 4.74 -1.68 2.22
CA ALA A 45 3.97 -2.55 1.34
C ALA A 45 2.94 -3.38 2.10
N VAL A 46 3.32 -3.93 3.27
CA VAL A 46 2.39 -4.66 4.14
C VAL A 46 1.26 -3.74 4.61
N ASP A 47 1.59 -2.52 5.03
CA ASP A 47 0.61 -1.53 5.46
C ASP A 47 -0.37 -1.17 4.32
N ASP A 48 0.13 -0.86 3.13
CA ASP A 48 -0.71 -0.54 1.97
C ASP A 48 -1.59 -1.75 1.54
N ILE A 49 -1.11 -3.00 1.70
CA ILE A 49 -1.89 -4.23 1.41
C ILE A 49 -3.02 -4.39 2.43
N GLU A 50 -2.73 -4.32 3.73
CA GLU A 50 -3.74 -4.47 4.78
C GLU A 50 -4.83 -3.40 4.63
N ARG A 51 -4.42 -2.16 4.34
CA ARG A 51 -5.34 -1.08 4.01
C ARG A 51 -6.22 -1.43 2.81
N THR A 52 -5.63 -1.83 1.68
CA THR A 52 -6.38 -2.14 0.47
C THR A 52 -7.33 -3.31 0.67
N LEU A 53 -6.92 -4.33 1.42
CA LEU A 53 -7.76 -5.48 1.75
C LEU A 53 -8.98 -5.06 2.55
N PHE A 54 -8.81 -4.18 3.53
CA PHE A 54 -9.91 -3.59 4.30
C PHE A 54 -10.87 -2.81 3.39
N LEU A 55 -10.35 -1.91 2.54
CA LEU A 55 -11.21 -1.12 1.65
C LEU A 55 -12.03 -2.01 0.73
N ARG A 56 -11.41 -3.08 0.20
CA ARG A 56 -12.09 -4.07 -0.62
C ARG A 56 -13.14 -4.85 0.14
N SER A 57 -12.89 -5.25 1.39
CA SER A 57 -13.89 -5.95 2.20
C SER A 57 -15.08 -5.04 2.50
N ALA A 58 -14.85 -3.77 2.82
CA ALA A 58 -15.91 -2.79 3.05
C ALA A 58 -16.77 -2.55 1.79
N ILE A 59 -16.13 -2.36 0.63
CA ILE A 59 -16.84 -2.23 -0.66
C ILE A 59 -17.66 -3.50 -0.94
N ASN A 60 -17.07 -4.68 -0.76
CA ASN A 60 -17.78 -5.94 -1.02
C ASN A 60 -18.96 -6.14 -0.08
N ALA A 61 -18.81 -5.82 1.21
CA ALA A 61 -19.89 -5.88 2.19
C ALA A 61 -21.04 -4.95 1.78
N ALA A 62 -20.72 -3.72 1.35
CA ALA A 62 -21.71 -2.77 0.86
C ALA A 62 -22.49 -3.25 -0.36
N GLN A 63 -21.90 -4.09 -1.22
CA GLN A 63 -22.54 -4.62 -2.43
C GLN A 63 -23.37 -5.89 -2.18
N VAL A 64 -23.01 -6.70 -1.18
CA VAL A 64 -23.62 -8.01 -0.95
C VAL A 64 -24.72 -7.94 0.12
N LEU A 65 -24.55 -7.11 1.15
CA LEU A 65 -25.44 -7.05 2.29
C LEU A 65 -26.47 -5.92 2.14
N GLU A 66 -27.74 -6.21 2.43
CA GLU A 66 -28.80 -5.20 2.48
C GLU A 66 -28.51 -4.16 3.58
N GLU A 67 -28.04 -4.61 4.74
CA GLU A 67 -27.52 -3.80 5.84
C GLU A 67 -26.05 -4.18 6.11
N PRO A 68 -25.07 -3.45 5.55
CA PRO A 68 -23.67 -3.82 5.69
C PRO A 68 -23.17 -3.53 7.11
N GLU A 69 -22.84 -4.59 7.84
CA GLU A 69 -21.94 -4.50 8.98
C GLU A 69 -20.51 -4.42 8.44
N TYR A 70 -19.90 -3.24 8.55
CA TYR A 70 -18.53 -3.05 8.12
C TYR A 70 -17.59 -3.65 9.17
N PRO A 71 -16.51 -4.35 8.75
CA PRO A 71 -15.48 -4.74 9.69
C PRO A 71 -14.94 -3.49 10.39
N GLU A 72 -14.63 -3.62 11.68
CA GLU A 72 -14.04 -2.50 12.40
C GLU A 72 -12.71 -2.10 11.76
N LEU A 73 -12.57 -0.79 11.53
CA LEU A 73 -11.33 -0.22 11.05
C LEU A 73 -10.21 -0.54 12.05
N PRO A 74 -9.05 -1.03 11.60
CA PRO A 74 -7.85 -1.04 12.44
C PRO A 74 -7.62 0.38 13.00
N GLU A 75 -7.27 0.49 14.29
CA GLU A 75 -7.09 1.78 14.98
C GLU A 75 -6.25 2.79 14.19
N ARG A 76 -5.21 2.30 13.51
CA ARG A 76 -4.31 3.12 12.68
C ARG A 76 -4.96 3.81 11.47
N TYR A 77 -6.13 3.36 11.03
CA TYR A 77 -6.89 3.92 9.90
C TYR A 77 -8.21 4.59 10.32
N LYS A 78 -8.67 4.40 11.57
CA LYS A 78 -9.94 4.96 12.06
C LYS A 78 -10.03 6.48 11.90
N SER A 79 -8.90 7.18 12.01
CA SER A 79 -8.82 8.64 11.90
C SER A 79 -8.74 9.17 10.47
N SER A 80 -8.34 8.35 9.50
CA SER A 80 -8.09 8.78 8.13
C SER A 80 -9.09 8.24 7.11
N LEU A 81 -9.78 7.15 7.43
CA LEU A 81 -10.76 6.54 6.54
C LEU A 81 -12.19 6.78 7.01
N THR A 82 -13.01 7.33 6.11
CA THR A 82 -14.44 7.53 6.33
C THR A 82 -15.26 6.80 5.27
N LEU A 83 -16.32 6.13 5.71
CA LEU A 83 -17.29 5.42 4.87
C LEU A 83 -18.65 6.08 5.02
N GLN A 84 -19.24 6.50 3.90
CA GLN A 84 -20.55 7.15 3.88
C GLN A 84 -21.41 6.55 2.77
N THR A 85 -22.65 6.22 3.11
CA THR A 85 -23.72 5.96 2.14
C THR A 85 -24.56 7.22 2.04
N ASP A 86 -24.87 7.61 0.82
CA ASP A 86 -25.66 8.81 0.53
C ASP A 86 -27.00 8.38 -0.10
N GLU A 87 -27.73 9.32 -0.69
CA GLU A 87 -29.10 9.08 -1.16
C GLU A 87 -29.23 7.99 -2.25
N LEU A 88 -30.41 7.39 -2.29
CA LEU A 88 -30.83 6.51 -3.39
C LEU A 88 -31.01 7.36 -4.65
N LEU A 89 -30.32 6.98 -5.72
CA LEU A 89 -30.43 7.65 -7.02
C LEU A 89 -31.85 7.51 -7.58
N GLU A 90 -32.33 8.61 -8.16
CA GLU A 90 -33.62 8.64 -8.84
C GLU A 90 -33.67 7.65 -10.00
N LYS A 91 -34.88 7.11 -10.25
CA LYS A 91 -35.12 6.24 -11.40
C LYS A 91 -34.85 7.02 -12.70
N PRO A 92 -34.14 6.43 -13.67
CA PRO A 92 -33.94 7.06 -14.97
C PRO A 92 -35.27 7.22 -15.72
N GLU A 93 -35.39 8.29 -16.51
CA GLU A 93 -36.59 8.64 -17.29
C GLU A 93 -37.08 7.50 -18.18
N ARG A 94 -36.16 6.65 -18.65
CA ARG A 94 -36.46 5.49 -19.48
C ARG A 94 -35.85 4.23 -18.88
N GLN A 95 -36.72 3.30 -18.48
CA GLN A 95 -36.35 1.93 -18.13
C GLN A 95 -36.92 0.96 -19.16
N THR A 96 -36.11 -0.01 -19.59
CA THR A 96 -36.51 -1.04 -20.55
C THR A 96 -37.39 -2.13 -19.91
N ARG A 97 -37.29 -2.30 -18.59
CA ARG A 97 -38.10 -3.21 -17.78
C ARG A 97 -38.17 -2.70 -16.35
N ALA A 98 -39.29 -2.95 -15.66
CA ALA A 98 -39.38 -2.71 -14.22
C ALA A 98 -38.37 -3.58 -13.45
N MET A 99 -37.73 -3.00 -12.43
CA MET A 99 -36.69 -3.65 -11.63
C MET A 99 -36.91 -3.36 -10.14
N ARG A 100 -36.61 -4.35 -9.28
CA ARG A 100 -36.61 -4.18 -7.80
C ARG A 100 -35.24 -3.80 -7.26
N LEU A 101 -34.41 -3.18 -8.10
CA LEU A 101 -33.04 -2.78 -7.76
C LEU A 101 -32.91 -1.29 -8.01
N GLY A 102 -32.45 -0.56 -7.00
CA GLY A 102 -32.03 0.83 -7.09
C GLY A 102 -30.53 0.95 -6.93
N LEU A 103 -30.00 2.14 -7.22
CA LEU A 103 -28.60 2.47 -7.01
C LEU A 103 -28.50 3.46 -5.87
N GLU A 104 -27.69 3.17 -4.86
CA GLU A 104 -27.40 4.08 -3.76
C GLU A 104 -25.96 4.54 -3.87
N VAL A 105 -25.72 5.84 -3.66
CA VAL A 105 -24.36 6.40 -3.73
C VAL A 105 -23.55 5.95 -2.53
N TYR A 106 -22.31 5.57 -2.77
CA TYR A 106 -21.36 5.12 -1.77
C TYR A 106 -20.05 5.90 -1.92
N ILE A 107 -19.67 6.58 -0.85
CA ILE A 107 -18.50 7.44 -0.79
C ILE A 107 -17.51 6.85 0.21
N LEU A 108 -16.31 6.60 -0.28
CA LEU A 108 -15.17 6.18 0.50
C LEU A 108 -14.12 7.28 0.44
N ARG A 109 -13.75 7.82 1.60
CA ARG A 109 -12.79 8.92 1.70
C ARG A 109 -11.60 8.51 2.54
N ASP A 110 -10.42 8.76 2.00
CA ASP A 110 -9.12 8.56 2.60
C ASP A 110 -8.39 9.91 2.67
N ASP A 111 -8.40 10.52 3.85
CA ASP A 111 -7.80 11.83 4.09
C ASP A 111 -6.26 11.78 4.13
N GLU A 112 -5.67 10.62 4.39
CA GLU A 112 -4.21 10.46 4.44
C GLU A 112 -3.60 10.46 3.04
N LYS A 113 -4.26 9.79 2.09
CA LYS A 113 -3.83 9.74 0.67
C LYS A 113 -4.50 10.83 -0.18
N GLY A 114 -5.50 11.52 0.36
CA GLY A 114 -6.31 12.50 -0.38
C GLY A 114 -7.16 11.87 -1.48
N ILE A 115 -7.63 10.62 -1.26
CA ILE A 115 -8.39 9.86 -2.25
C ILE A 115 -9.86 9.87 -1.84
N GLU A 116 -10.73 10.26 -2.76
CA GLU A 116 -12.18 10.10 -2.61
C GLU A 116 -12.68 9.21 -3.75
N LEU A 117 -13.27 8.08 -3.38
CA LEU A 117 -13.92 7.16 -4.32
C LEU A 117 -15.43 7.31 -4.15
N LYS A 118 -16.08 7.87 -5.18
CA LYS A 118 -17.54 7.89 -5.31
C LYS A 118 -17.96 6.77 -6.25
N THR A 119 -18.77 5.86 -5.76
CA THR A 119 -19.29 4.72 -6.52
C THR A 119 -20.76 4.49 -6.16
N VAL A 120 -21.37 3.46 -6.74
CA VAL A 120 -22.75 3.08 -6.49
C VAL A 120 -22.82 1.65 -5.98
N ARG A 121 -23.80 1.37 -5.14
CA ARG A 121 -24.17 0.01 -4.73
C ARG A 121 -25.60 -0.32 -5.13
N LEU A 122 -25.85 -1.60 -5.38
CA LEU A 122 -27.20 -2.10 -5.64
C LEU A 122 -27.96 -2.22 -4.33
N LYS A 123 -29.12 -1.59 -4.26
CA LYS A 123 -30.06 -1.71 -3.13
C LYS A 123 -31.34 -2.35 -3.62
N LYS A 124 -31.80 -3.39 -2.91
CA LYS A 124 -33.09 -4.00 -3.20
C LYS A 124 -34.21 -3.06 -2.74
N LEU A 125 -35.22 -2.88 -3.58
CA LEU A 125 -36.38 -2.05 -3.31
C LEU A 125 -37.59 -2.93 -2.99
N ASP A 126 -38.42 -2.49 -2.05
CA ASP A 126 -39.65 -3.20 -1.67
C ASP A 126 -40.66 -3.27 -2.83
N THR A 127 -40.66 -2.25 -3.68
CA THR A 127 -41.53 -2.17 -4.86
C THR A 127 -40.71 -2.11 -6.14
N ALA A 128 -41.16 -2.81 -7.18
CA ALA A 128 -40.55 -2.71 -8.50
C ALA A 128 -40.82 -1.31 -9.07
N GLN A 129 -39.76 -0.59 -9.42
CA GLN A 129 -39.84 0.68 -10.10
C GLN A 129 -39.54 0.49 -11.58
#